data_AF-A0A9X3EUP3-F1
#
_entry.id   AF-A0A9X3EUP3-F1
#
_cell.length_a   1.000
_cell.length_b   1.000
_cell.length_c   1.000
_cell.angle_alpha   90.00
_cell.angle_beta   90.00
_cell.angle_gamma   90.00
#
_symmetry.space_group_name_H-M   'P 1'
#
loop_
_entity.id
_entity.type
_entity.pdbx_description
1 polymer ?
#
loop_
_entity_poly.entity_id
_entity_poly.type
_entity_poly.pdbx_seq_one_letter_code
_entity_poly.pdbx_strand_id
1 'polypeptide(L)'
;MREPDHPPSPPEIVRRLQFHREQWLLLPLMFAVPILALLGLLGGPRVRQEIDLGGVRLAVEFAPRDHLEDWGRMHVTVVNRAAAPLVDARAEFAAGLLDRLWRPSFHPQLARVEADWYVVPLGDVPSGARGQRLRIRHFLPEWPLRSRRAAPGISAFAREQS
;
A
#
# COMPACT_ATOMS: atom_id res chain seq x y z
N MET A 1 -47.97 33.17 -59.97
CA MET A 1 -47.71 33.16 -58.52
C MET A 1 -47.03 31.84 -58.19
N ARG A 2 -45.79 31.88 -57.67
CA ARG A 2 -45.09 30.69 -57.14
C ARG A 2 -45.13 30.81 -55.62
N GLU A 3 -45.84 29.88 -54.97
CA GLU A 3 -45.83 29.78 -53.51
C GLU A 3 -44.46 29.29 -53.01
N PRO A 4 -44.01 29.74 -51.83
CA PRO A 4 -42.66 29.49 -51.36
C PRO A 4 -42.51 28.10 -50.74
N ASP A 5 -41.35 27.52 -51.02
CA ASP A 5 -40.73 26.40 -50.31
C ASP A 5 -40.94 26.51 -48.79
N HIS A 6 -41.74 25.61 -48.23
CA HIS A 6 -41.63 25.30 -46.81
C HIS A 6 -40.78 24.04 -46.63
N PRO A 7 -39.66 24.10 -45.89
CA PRO A 7 -38.89 22.90 -45.59
C PRO A 7 -39.76 21.93 -44.78
N PRO A 8 -39.61 20.61 -45.01
CA PRO A 8 -40.39 19.61 -44.29
C PRO A 8 -40.16 19.75 -42.77
N SER A 9 -41.25 19.62 -42.01
CA SER A 9 -41.20 19.64 -40.55
C SER A 9 -40.21 18.58 -40.02
N PRO A 10 -39.37 18.92 -39.03
CA PRO A 10 -38.38 17.99 -38.51
C PRO A 10 -39.08 16.75 -37.91
N PRO A 11 -38.51 15.54 -38.10
CA PRO A 11 -39.10 14.31 -37.59
C PRO A 11 -39.17 14.33 -36.06
N GLU A 12 -40.28 13.86 -35.50
CA GLU A 12 -40.43 13.68 -34.06
C GLU A 12 -39.48 12.57 -33.58
N ILE A 13 -38.38 12.95 -32.94
CA ILE A 13 -37.43 12.01 -32.35
C ILE A 13 -38.03 11.46 -31.06
N VAL A 14 -38.79 10.37 -31.16
CA VAL A 14 -39.25 9.61 -30.00
C VAL A 14 -38.05 8.86 -29.42
N ARG A 15 -37.43 9.41 -28.37
CA ARG A 15 -36.31 8.76 -27.66
C ARG A 15 -36.81 7.50 -26.94
N ARG A 16 -36.76 6.36 -27.62
CA ARG A 16 -36.97 5.04 -27.00
C ARG A 16 -35.63 4.52 -26.50
N LEU A 17 -35.48 4.33 -25.19
CA LEU A 17 -34.33 3.60 -24.66
C LEU A 17 -34.42 2.15 -25.16
N GLN A 18 -33.57 1.80 -26.13
CA GLN A 18 -33.44 0.44 -26.61
C GLN A 18 -32.20 -0.17 -25.96
N PHE A 19 -32.41 -1.04 -24.98
CA PHE A 19 -31.32 -1.78 -24.38
C PHE A 19 -30.99 -3.01 -25.23
N HIS A 20 -29.75 -3.09 -25.72
CA HIS A 20 -29.26 -4.28 -26.42
C HIS A 20 -28.86 -5.36 -25.41
N ARG A 21 -28.89 -6.64 -25.81
CA ARG A 21 -28.58 -7.78 -24.90
C ARG A 21 -27.23 -7.64 -24.19
N GLU A 22 -26.25 -7.05 -24.85
CA GLU A 22 -24.92 -6.78 -24.29
C GLU A 22 -24.96 -5.75 -23.15
N GLN A 23 -25.86 -4.76 -23.23
CA GLN A 23 -26.01 -3.72 -22.21
C GLN A 23 -26.62 -4.26 -20.91
N TRP A 24 -27.38 -5.35 -20.99
CA TRP A 24 -27.91 -6.05 -19.81
C TRP A 24 -26.83 -6.69 -18.94
N LEU A 25 -25.70 -7.08 -19.52
CA LEU A 25 -24.56 -7.61 -18.76
C LEU A 25 -23.70 -6.48 -18.18
N LEU A 26 -23.58 -5.37 -18.91
CA LEU A 26 -22.82 -4.19 -18.48
C LEU A 26 -23.45 -3.48 -17.29
N LEU A 27 -24.78 -3.43 -17.22
CA LEU A 27 -25.51 -2.76 -16.14
C LEU A 27 -25.13 -3.30 -14.75
N PRO A 28 -25.26 -4.60 -14.44
CA PRO A 28 -24.89 -5.14 -13.13
C PRO A 28 -23.38 -5.03 -12.88
N LEU A 29 -22.53 -5.15 -13.91
CA LEU A 29 -21.08 -5.00 -13.76
C LEU A 29 -20.70 -3.59 -13.32
N MET A 30 -21.34 -2.56 -13.90
CA MET A 30 -21.11 -1.16 -13.55
C MET A 30 -21.50 -0.85 -12.10
N PHE A 31 -22.53 -1.50 -11.57
CA PHE A 31 -22.91 -1.40 -10.15
C PHE A 31 -22.05 -2.28 -9.24
N ALA A 32 -21.57 -3.42 -9.73
CA ALA A 32 -20.75 -4.33 -8.94
C ALA A 32 -19.42 -3.70 -8.55
N VAL A 33 -18.75 -2.98 -9.45
CA VAL A 33 -17.43 -2.35 -9.17
C VAL A 33 -17.44 -1.42 -7.94
N PRO A 34 -18.31 -0.39 -7.83
CA PRO A 34 -18.34 0.47 -6.66
C PRO A 34 -18.80 -0.28 -5.40
N ILE A 35 -19.71 -1.25 -5.51
CA ILE A 35 -20.12 -2.09 -4.38
C ILE A 35 -18.94 -2.91 -3.85
N LEU A 36 -18.18 -3.55 -4.74
CA LEU A 36 -16.98 -4.30 -4.39
C LEU A 36 -15.88 -3.40 -3.83
N ALA A 37 -15.79 -2.15 -4.28
CA ALA A 37 -14.86 -1.16 -3.75
C ALA A 37 -15.25 -0.73 -2.33
N LEU A 38 -16.55 -0.47 -2.08
CA LEU A 38 -17.09 -0.16 -0.75
C LEU A 38 -16.95 -1.33 0.23
N LEU A 39 -17.07 -2.56 -0.27
CA LEU A 39 -16.82 -3.78 0.51
C LEU A 39 -15.32 -4.04 0.76
N GLY A 40 -14.42 -3.19 0.26
CA GLY A 40 -12.97 -3.33 0.42
C GLY A 40 -12.36 -4.49 -0.37
N LEU A 41 -13.14 -5.16 -1.23
CA LEU A 41 -12.70 -6.33 -2.00
C LEU A 41 -11.69 -5.96 -3.09
N LEU A 42 -11.75 -4.71 -3.57
CA LEU A 42 -10.77 -4.18 -4.54
C LEU A 42 -9.45 -3.75 -3.92
N GLY A 43 -9.31 -3.73 -2.58
CA GLY A 43 -8.06 -3.49 -1.87
C GLY A 43 -7.44 -2.10 -2.11
N GLY A 44 -7.12 -1.37 -1.05
CA GLY A 44 -6.32 -0.15 -1.19
C GLY A 44 -4.96 -0.45 -1.84
N PRO A 45 -4.40 0.45 -2.67
CA PRO A 45 -3.04 0.29 -3.19
C PRO A 45 -2.07 0.09 -2.02
N ARG A 46 -1.50 -1.10 -1.89
CA ARG A 46 -0.41 -1.37 -0.95
C ARG A 46 0.90 -1.06 -1.66
N VAL A 47 1.71 -0.20 -1.07
CA VAL A 47 3.05 0.08 -1.60
C VAL A 47 3.96 -1.05 -1.14
N ARG A 48 4.60 -1.71 -2.09
CA ARG A 48 5.59 -2.75 -1.84
C ARG A 48 6.94 -2.28 -2.34
N GLN A 49 7.92 -2.23 -1.46
CA GLN A 49 9.31 -1.98 -1.79
C GLN A 49 10.12 -3.23 -1.55
N GLU A 50 10.99 -3.58 -2.49
CA GLU A 50 11.87 -4.73 -2.39
C GLU A 50 13.32 -4.27 -2.44
N ILE A 51 14.13 -4.83 -1.55
CA ILE A 51 15.57 -4.61 -1.50
C ILE A 51 16.22 -5.99 -1.59
N ASP A 52 17.18 -6.14 -2.50
CA ASP A 52 17.96 -7.37 -2.67
C ASP A 52 19.34 -7.17 -2.05
N LEU A 53 19.69 -8.02 -1.08
CA LEU A 53 20.91 -7.97 -0.29
C LEU A 53 21.70 -9.26 -0.53
N GLY A 54 22.16 -9.45 -1.78
CA GLY A 54 23.11 -10.52 -2.13
C GLY A 54 22.63 -11.94 -1.78
N GLY A 55 21.36 -12.25 -2.06
CA GLY A 55 20.77 -13.56 -1.75
C GLY A 55 19.71 -13.51 -0.64
N VAL A 56 19.56 -12.40 0.07
CA VAL A 56 18.41 -12.16 0.95
C VAL A 56 17.56 -11.05 0.36
N ARG A 57 16.28 -11.34 0.13
CA ARG A 57 15.32 -10.33 -0.34
C ARG A 57 14.46 -9.85 0.82
N LEU A 58 14.45 -8.54 1.04
CA LEU A 58 13.59 -7.87 1.99
C LEU A 58 12.45 -7.19 1.23
N ALA A 59 11.20 -7.52 1.58
CA ALA A 59 10.01 -6.89 1.03
C ALA A 59 9.26 -6.15 2.14
N VAL A 60 9.12 -4.84 1.99
CA VAL A 60 8.37 -3.97 2.91
C VAL A 60 7.06 -3.57 2.23
N GLU A 61 5.95 -3.97 2.84
CA GLU A 61 4.60 -3.63 2.42
C GLU A 61 3.98 -2.67 3.43
N PHE A 62 3.51 -1.51 2.98
CA PHE A 62 2.80 -0.55 3.82
C PHE A 62 1.59 0.03 3.09
N ALA A 63 0.55 0.37 3.86
CA ALA A 63 -0.59 1.10 3.33
C ALA A 63 -0.25 2.60 3.27
N PRO A 64 -0.46 3.27 2.12
CA PRO A 64 -0.28 4.71 2.00
C PRO A 64 -1.26 5.46 2.90
N ARG A 65 -0.94 6.74 3.13
CA ARG A 65 -1.53 7.59 4.17
C ARG A 65 -3.06 7.75 4.09
N ASP A 66 -3.63 7.42 2.95
CA ASP A 66 -5.04 7.67 2.62
C ASP A 66 -5.99 6.52 3.03
N HIS A 67 -5.47 5.40 3.54
CA HIS A 67 -6.28 4.27 4.02
C HIS A 67 -6.38 4.22 5.54
N LEU A 68 -7.40 4.87 6.11
CA LEU A 68 -7.62 4.96 7.56
C LEU A 68 -7.58 3.61 8.30
N GLU A 69 -8.09 2.52 7.72
CA GLU A 69 -8.19 1.22 8.40
C GLU A 69 -6.84 0.49 8.54
N ASP A 70 -5.95 0.67 7.57
CA ASP A 70 -4.61 0.06 7.54
C ASP A 70 -3.50 1.08 7.86
N TRP A 71 -3.89 2.32 8.17
CA TRP A 71 -2.96 3.39 8.46
C TRP A 71 -2.12 3.03 9.69
N GLY A 72 -0.81 3.01 9.49
CA GLY A 72 0.16 2.65 10.51
C GLY A 72 0.44 1.17 10.70
N ARG A 73 0.04 0.31 9.76
CA ARG A 73 0.56 -1.07 9.66
C ARG A 73 1.64 -1.16 8.59
N MET A 74 2.81 -1.63 8.99
CA MET A 74 3.90 -2.01 8.10
C MET A 74 4.16 -3.50 8.24
N HIS A 75 4.34 -4.17 7.11
CA HIS A 75 4.66 -5.58 7.03
C HIS A 75 6.04 -5.74 6.40
N VAL A 76 6.97 -6.34 7.13
CA VAL A 76 8.28 -6.68 6.59
C VAL A 76 8.34 -8.19 6.39
N THR A 77 8.64 -8.61 5.17
CA THR A 77 8.79 -10.01 4.80
C THR A 77 10.23 -10.24 4.38
N VAL A 78 10.89 -11.19 5.03
CA VAL A 78 12.25 -11.61 4.67
C VAL A 78 12.16 -12.89 3.85
N VAL A 79 12.89 -12.98 2.75
CA VAL A 79 12.95 -14.17 1.90
C VAL A 79 14.40 -14.53 1.69
N ASN A 80 14.79 -15.74 2.12
CA ASN A 80 16.10 -16.26 1.84
C ASN A 80 16.12 -16.86 0.44
N ARG A 81 16.88 -16.25 -0.48
CA ARG A 81 17.11 -16.73 -1.85
C ARG A 81 18.51 -17.29 -2.04
N ALA A 82 19.34 -17.27 -1.00
CA ALA A 82 20.66 -17.87 -1.04
C ALA A 82 20.54 -19.40 -1.07
N ALA A 83 21.57 -20.06 -1.60
CA ALA A 83 21.64 -21.52 -1.61
C ALA A 83 21.80 -22.12 -0.20
N ALA A 84 22.32 -21.33 0.75
CA ALA A 84 22.52 -21.73 2.14
C ALA A 84 21.37 -21.24 3.04
N PRO A 85 21.00 -21.98 4.11
CA PRO A 85 20.07 -21.48 5.13
C PRO A 85 20.68 -20.31 5.91
N LEU A 86 19.84 -19.37 6.32
CA LEU A 86 20.21 -18.35 7.30
C LEU A 86 19.98 -18.94 8.68
N VAL A 87 21.04 -19.02 9.49
CA VAL A 87 20.97 -19.50 10.88
C VAL A 87 20.92 -18.29 11.81
N ASP A 88 20.02 -18.30 12.80
CA ASP A 88 19.80 -17.21 13.75
C ASP A 88 19.64 -15.83 13.08
N ALA A 89 18.77 -15.77 12.06
CA ALA A 89 18.54 -14.52 11.34
C ALA A 89 17.87 -13.48 12.25
N ARG A 90 18.29 -12.22 12.12
CA ARG A 90 17.78 -11.08 12.88
C ARG A 90 17.42 -9.94 11.94
N ALA A 91 16.31 -9.27 12.23
CA ALA A 91 15.95 -8.02 11.59
C ALA A 91 16.31 -6.87 12.52
N GLU A 92 17.09 -5.92 12.00
CA GLU A 92 17.54 -4.75 12.73
C GLU A 92 16.89 -3.49 12.15
N PHE A 93 16.32 -2.68 13.03
CA PHE A 93 15.65 -1.43 12.67
C PHE A 93 16.31 -0.28 13.41
N ALA A 94 16.76 0.75 12.69
CA ALA A 94 17.34 1.92 13.32
C ALA A 94 16.34 2.59 14.26
N ALA A 95 16.78 2.91 15.48
CA ALA A 95 15.97 3.57 16.49
C ALA A 95 15.41 4.89 15.98
N GLY A 96 16.23 5.71 15.31
CA GLY A 96 15.79 6.97 14.71
C GLY A 96 14.69 6.84 13.64
N LEU A 97 14.52 5.66 13.02
CA LEU A 97 13.38 5.39 12.13
C LEU A 97 12.11 5.11 12.95
N LEU A 98 12.25 4.32 14.01
CA LEU A 98 11.14 3.86 14.85
C LEU A 98 10.68 4.91 15.87
N ASP A 99 11.57 5.80 16.32
CA ASP A 99 11.24 6.93 17.21
C ASP A 99 10.30 7.94 16.53
N ARG A 100 10.35 7.99 15.19
CA ARG A 100 9.39 8.78 14.39
C ARG A 100 8.02 8.12 14.33
N LEU A 101 7.92 6.83 14.67
CA LEU A 101 6.66 6.11 14.78
C LEU A 101 6.15 6.23 16.21
N TRP A 102 4.93 6.73 16.38
CA TRP A 102 4.36 6.83 17.72
C TRP A 102 3.97 5.46 18.26
N ARG A 103 4.65 5.01 19.33
CA ARG A 103 4.42 3.72 20.03
C ARG A 103 4.41 2.52 19.08
N PRO A 104 5.55 2.15 18.47
CA PRO A 104 5.62 0.98 17.61
C PRO A 104 5.40 -0.29 18.43
N SER A 105 4.53 -1.18 17.95
CA SER A 105 4.38 -2.55 18.47
C SER A 105 4.80 -3.53 17.39
N PHE A 106 5.60 -4.53 17.80
CA PHE A 106 6.20 -5.53 16.93
C PHE A 106 5.56 -6.88 17.19
N HIS A 107 5.21 -7.60 16.12
CA HIS A 107 4.82 -9.00 16.17
C HIS A 107 5.64 -9.77 15.13
N PRO A 108 6.43 -10.79 15.51
CA PRO A 108 6.78 -11.24 16.86
C PRO A 108 7.33 -10.12 17.78
N GLN A 109 7.26 -10.36 19.08
CA GLN A 109 7.62 -9.38 20.10
C GLN A 109 9.11 -9.02 20.01
N LEU A 110 9.43 -7.75 20.25
CA LEU A 110 10.80 -7.25 20.24
C LEU A 110 11.64 -8.01 21.27
N ALA A 111 12.80 -8.55 20.86
CA ALA A 111 13.67 -9.26 21.78
C ALA A 111 14.60 -8.32 22.55
N ARG A 112 15.14 -7.28 21.88
CA ARG A 112 16.07 -6.35 22.51
C ARG A 112 16.12 -4.99 21.80
N VAL A 113 16.43 -3.95 22.57
CA VAL A 113 16.89 -2.64 22.08
C VAL A 113 18.38 -2.55 22.37
N GLU A 114 19.20 -2.44 21.34
CA GLU A 114 20.66 -2.29 21.44
C GLU A 114 21.05 -0.90 20.96
N ALA A 115 21.30 0.01 21.90
CA ALA A 115 21.68 1.41 21.67
C ALA A 115 20.78 2.13 20.65
N ASP A 116 21.14 2.06 19.36
CA ASP A 116 20.48 2.71 18.23
C ASP A 116 19.69 1.73 17.33
N TRP A 117 19.51 0.48 17.74
CA TRP A 117 18.88 -0.56 16.94
C TRP A 117 17.83 -1.37 17.73
N TYR A 118 16.70 -1.60 17.08
CA TYR A 118 15.68 -2.54 17.52
C TYR A 118 15.89 -3.87 16.81
N VAL A 119 16.11 -4.93 17.59
CA VAL A 119 16.45 -6.25 17.07
C VAL A 119 15.27 -7.21 17.26
N VAL A 120 14.78 -7.75 16.15
CA VAL A 120 13.72 -8.76 16.14
C VAL A 120 14.28 -10.09 15.60
N PRO A 121 14.27 -11.17 16.40
CA PRO A 121 14.74 -12.47 15.96
C PRO A 121 13.75 -13.05 14.94
N LEU A 122 14.28 -13.55 13.84
CA LEU A 122 13.53 -14.26 12.80
C LEU A 122 13.74 -15.77 12.90
N GLY A 123 14.75 -16.21 13.68
CA GLY A 123 15.15 -17.60 13.79
C GLY A 123 15.81 -18.12 12.52
N ASP A 124 15.83 -19.44 12.35
CA ASP A 124 16.41 -20.07 11.18
C ASP A 124 15.48 -19.92 9.96
N VAL A 125 16.02 -19.41 8.85
CA VAL A 125 15.30 -19.24 7.59
C VAL A 125 15.92 -20.14 6.52
N PRO A 126 15.26 -21.27 6.19
CA PRO A 126 15.77 -22.20 5.17
C PRO A 126 16.00 -21.53 3.81
N SER A 127 16.86 -22.12 2.99
CA SER A 127 17.05 -21.69 1.60
C SER A 127 15.72 -21.75 0.82
N GLY A 128 15.41 -20.70 0.06
CA GLY A 128 14.17 -20.58 -0.70
C GLY A 128 12.92 -20.29 0.13
N ALA A 129 13.03 -20.30 1.47
CA ALA A 129 11.90 -20.06 2.35
C ALA A 129 11.65 -18.57 2.57
N ARG A 130 10.38 -18.27 2.85
CA ARG A 130 10.00 -16.98 3.43
C ARG A 130 10.17 -17.08 4.93
N GLY A 131 10.97 -16.17 5.49
CA GLY A 131 11.07 -15.95 6.92
C GLY A 131 9.80 -15.34 7.50
N GLN A 132 9.82 -15.11 8.80
CA GLN A 132 8.67 -14.61 9.54
C GLN A 132 8.23 -13.22 9.06
N ARG A 133 6.92 -13.00 8.93
CA ARG A 133 6.34 -11.69 8.59
C ARG A 133 6.32 -10.83 9.85
N LEU A 134 7.12 -9.77 9.87
CA LEU A 134 7.13 -8.80 10.95
C LEU A 134 6.00 -7.80 10.73
N ARG A 135 5.11 -7.66 11.71
CA ARG A 135 4.08 -6.63 11.71
C ARG A 135 4.50 -5.53 12.68
N ILE A 136 4.65 -4.32 12.15
CA ILE A 136 4.94 -3.12 12.92
C ILE A 136 3.68 -2.26 12.86
N ARG A 137 3.09 -2.00 14.03
CA ARG A 137 1.93 -1.13 14.18
C ARG A 137 2.34 0.11 14.95
N HIS A 138 2.08 1.29 14.40
CA HIS A 138 2.17 2.54 15.16
C HIS A 138 0.78 3.09 15.41
N PHE A 139 0.60 3.71 16.57
CA PHE A 139 -0.66 4.30 16.98
C PHE A 139 -0.52 5.81 16.79
N LEU A 140 -1.25 6.45 15.86
CA LEU A 140 -1.29 7.90 15.87
C LEU A 140 -2.05 8.34 17.13
N PRO A 141 -1.51 9.29 17.93
CA PRO A 141 -2.34 9.95 18.92
C PRO A 141 -3.49 10.61 18.16
N GLU A 142 -4.70 10.48 18.70
CA GLU A 142 -5.92 11.04 18.14
C GLU A 142 -5.71 12.54 17.91
N TRP A 143 -5.33 12.92 16.69
CA TRP A 143 -4.92 14.30 16.43
C TRP A 143 -6.17 15.14 16.16
N PRO A 144 -6.43 16.21 16.94
CA PRO A 144 -7.52 17.12 16.63
C PRO A 144 -7.16 17.89 15.36
N LEU A 145 -8.03 17.85 14.35
CA LEU A 145 -7.90 18.58 13.08
C LEU A 145 -7.63 20.08 13.29
N ARG A 146 -6.37 20.50 13.42
CA ARG A 146 -5.94 21.91 13.26
C ARG A 146 -4.56 22.01 12.60
N SER A 147 -4.61 22.24 11.28
CA SER A 147 -3.71 23.04 10.43
C SER A 147 -2.27 23.36 10.89
N ARG A 148 -1.28 23.09 10.03
CA ARG A 148 -0.61 24.09 9.16
C ARG A 148 0.51 23.44 8.34
N ARG A 149 0.70 23.96 7.13
CA ARG A 149 1.75 23.61 6.17
C ARG A 149 3.15 23.76 6.79
N ALA A 150 4.02 22.79 6.55
CA ALA A 150 5.44 23.00 6.26
C ALA A 150 6.01 21.71 5.65
N ALA A 151 6.45 21.76 4.40
CA ALA A 151 7.36 20.77 3.83
C ALA A 151 8.78 21.02 4.37
N PRO A 152 9.60 19.97 4.53
CA PRO A 152 11.03 20.16 4.27
C PRO A 152 11.64 19.03 3.44
N GLY A 153 12.64 19.42 2.66
CA GLY A 153 13.28 18.63 1.61
C GLY A 153 14.23 17.55 2.12
N ILE A 154 14.41 16.55 1.27
CA ILE A 154 15.39 15.47 1.41
C ILE A 154 16.71 15.96 0.81
N SER A 155 17.76 16.03 1.62
CA SER A 155 19.14 16.21 1.14
C SER A 155 19.91 14.92 1.41
N ALA A 156 20.44 14.30 0.36
CA ALA A 156 21.34 13.16 0.44
C ALA A 156 22.79 13.67 0.44
N PHE A 157 23.58 13.27 1.44
CA PHE A 157 25.03 13.45 1.44
C PHE A 157 25.70 12.08 1.55
N ALA A 158 26.43 11.71 0.50
CA ALA A 158 27.43 10.65 0.54
C ALA A 158 28.74 11.26 1.05
N ARG A 159 29.41 10.59 1.99
CA ARG A 159 30.78 10.92 2.37
C ARG A 159 31.63 9.67 2.16
N GLU A 160 32.49 9.72 1.14
CA GLU A 160 33.61 8.80 0.96
C GLU A 160 34.58 8.95 2.13
N GLN A 161 35.10 7.80 2.59
CA GLN A 161 36.09 7.73 3.65
C GLN A 161 37.50 7.92 3.08
N SER A 162 38.33 8.65 3.81
CA SER A 162 39.78 8.45 3.88
C SER A 162 40.20 8.64 5.33
#